data_AF-A0A9P8P3Z9-F1
#
_entry.id   AF-A0A9P8P3Z9-F1
#
_cell.length_a   1.000
_cell.length_b   1.000
_cell.length_c   1.000
_cell.angle_alpha   90.00
_cell.angle_beta   90.00
_cell.angle_gamma   90.00
#
_symmetry.space_group_name_H-M   'P 1'
#
loop_
_entity.id
_entity.type
_entity.pdbx_description
1 polymer ?
#
loop_
_entity_poly.entity_id
_entity_poly.type
_entity_poly.pdbx_seq_one_letter_code
_entity_poly.pdbx_strand_id
1 'polypeptide(L)'
;MAIPIAQWVADARANLAHAEQVCNDANMYLTSTSEKLRRREMKVPKLIYYLDALKQQLRLLEIIRDSLVLNLNGVMEKRAALQSQLLKDVDRLHRTIDTLKNTVVVFDGQTTLYEYISESGVEELFNGVSQNLKDIQTLIKGNRTDALLIRLTSDLDHLSNELNALDSKFRDMRLVDTQSSSIDPISKLLEINAELEHDMVAILTSFNNHYDQCEKGEAILKDPAVPQDEKDELVSVLQNDVEELPEAQRSLTSNAEIIKKNCKEVMKILDIFEDYFQRVETYVCELQEYGESKLRVQLKEFSDINTEVSRKLEIAQTHQDELVQYNSDFQQFVRSYYSLILELDRRMHVNEHISSAIDNFRSTISNIVEKDHEKRMEFLQKHGDFIPQNLVDSSVINSGTPQISINFDQEPLPAISKEVVQLAKKMQK
;
A
#
# COMPACT_ATOMS: atom_id res chain seq x y z
N MET A 1 -51.57 -11.49 -89.79
CA MET A 1 -50.38 -11.82 -89.01
C MET A 1 -50.86 -12.16 -87.62
N ALA A 2 -50.62 -13.39 -87.14
CA ALA A 2 -51.01 -13.78 -85.78
C ALA A 2 -50.15 -12.96 -84.81
N ILE A 3 -50.80 -12.10 -84.03
CA ILE A 3 -50.11 -11.17 -83.13
C ILE A 3 -49.45 -12.01 -82.02
N PRO A 4 -48.13 -11.89 -81.78
CA PRO A 4 -47.37 -12.74 -80.85
C PRO A 4 -47.61 -12.40 -79.37
N ILE A 5 -48.80 -11.89 -79.00
CA ILE A 5 -49.12 -11.44 -77.63
C ILE A 5 -48.96 -12.59 -76.63
N ALA A 6 -49.40 -13.81 -76.97
CA ALA A 6 -49.26 -14.95 -76.08
C ALA A 6 -47.79 -15.31 -75.78
N GLN A 7 -46.87 -15.01 -76.70
CA GLN A 7 -45.43 -15.13 -76.46
C GLN A 7 -44.94 -13.99 -75.56
N TRP A 8 -45.40 -12.75 -75.80
CA TRP A 8 -45.07 -11.61 -74.95
C TRP A 8 -45.57 -11.77 -73.50
N VAL A 9 -46.76 -12.34 -73.27
CA VAL A 9 -47.23 -12.66 -71.90
C VAL A 9 -46.31 -13.70 -71.24
N ALA A 10 -45.90 -14.75 -71.96
CA ALA A 10 -45.01 -15.77 -71.43
C ALA A 10 -43.60 -15.22 -71.13
N ASP A 11 -43.06 -14.38 -72.01
CA ASP A 11 -41.76 -13.73 -71.86
C ASP A 11 -41.79 -12.68 -70.74
N ALA A 12 -42.84 -11.86 -70.64
CA ALA A 12 -43.04 -10.91 -69.56
C ALA A 12 -43.12 -11.63 -68.20
N ARG A 13 -43.82 -12.77 -68.14
CA ARG A 13 -43.90 -13.60 -66.93
C ARG A 13 -42.53 -14.16 -66.52
N ALA A 14 -41.75 -14.65 -67.48
CA ALA A 14 -40.42 -15.18 -67.21
C ALA A 14 -39.45 -14.09 -66.73
N ASN A 15 -39.49 -12.91 -67.37
CA ASN A 15 -38.67 -11.76 -67.00
C ASN A 15 -39.06 -11.19 -65.62
N LEU A 16 -40.36 -11.10 -65.32
CA LEU A 16 -40.84 -10.68 -64.00
C LEU A 16 -40.38 -11.65 -62.90
N ALA A 17 -40.55 -12.96 -63.10
CA ALA A 17 -40.11 -13.96 -62.13
C ALA A 17 -38.58 -13.90 -61.88
N HIS A 18 -37.80 -13.65 -62.93
CA HIS A 18 -36.36 -13.46 -62.80
C HIS A 18 -36.02 -12.15 -62.07
N ALA A 19 -36.70 -11.04 -62.39
CA ALA A 19 -36.52 -9.76 -61.73
C ALA A 19 -36.86 -9.84 -60.23
N GLU A 20 -37.96 -10.51 -59.87
CA GLU A 20 -38.33 -10.79 -58.48
C GLU A 20 -37.25 -11.57 -57.74
N GLN A 21 -36.67 -12.60 -58.37
CA GLN A 21 -35.59 -13.38 -57.78
C GLN A 21 -34.35 -12.51 -57.51
N VAL A 22 -33.93 -11.70 -58.49
CA VAL A 22 -32.76 -10.81 -58.36
C VAL A 22 -32.97 -9.77 -57.25
N CYS A 23 -34.16 -9.17 -57.18
CA CYS A 23 -34.54 -8.24 -56.13
C CYS A 23 -34.58 -8.89 -54.75
N ASN A 24 -35.17 -10.08 -54.63
CA ASN A 24 -35.22 -10.83 -53.38
C ASN A 24 -33.81 -11.18 -52.87
N ASP A 25 -32.92 -11.64 -53.74
CA ASP A 25 -31.54 -11.92 -53.40
C ASP A 25 -30.82 -10.66 -52.88
N ALA A 26 -30.93 -9.52 -53.57
CA ALA A 26 -30.34 -8.27 -53.14
C ALA A 26 -30.90 -7.79 -51.79
N ASN A 27 -32.22 -7.87 -51.61
CA ASN A 27 -32.91 -7.50 -50.38
C ASN A 27 -32.50 -8.37 -49.18
N MET A 28 -32.20 -9.66 -49.39
CA MET A 28 -31.63 -10.50 -48.33
C MET A 28 -30.28 -9.96 -47.82
N TYR A 29 -29.41 -9.50 -48.72
CA TYR A 29 -28.12 -8.89 -48.33
C TYR A 29 -28.33 -7.55 -47.59
N LEU A 30 -29.26 -6.71 -48.04
CA LEU A 30 -29.61 -5.45 -47.36
C LEU A 30 -30.13 -5.71 -45.95
N THR A 31 -31.10 -6.61 -45.81
CA THR A 31 -31.70 -6.98 -44.52
C THR A 31 -30.67 -7.56 -43.57
N SER A 32 -29.82 -8.48 -44.03
CA SER A 32 -28.75 -9.08 -43.23
C SER A 32 -27.71 -8.05 -42.76
N THR A 33 -27.34 -7.12 -43.66
CA THR A 33 -26.40 -6.02 -43.34
C THR A 33 -27.00 -5.08 -42.31
N SER A 34 -28.27 -4.69 -42.47
CA SER A 34 -29.00 -3.81 -41.55
C SER A 34 -29.12 -4.40 -40.14
N GLU A 35 -29.47 -5.69 -40.04
CA GLU A 35 -29.56 -6.40 -38.76
C GLU A 35 -28.20 -6.43 -38.01
N LYS A 36 -27.10 -6.69 -38.74
CA LYS A 36 -25.75 -6.72 -38.15
C LYS A 36 -25.26 -5.31 -37.77
N LEU A 37 -25.61 -4.30 -38.56
CA LEU A 37 -25.31 -2.90 -38.26
C LEU A 37 -26.01 -2.44 -36.98
N ARG A 38 -27.30 -2.77 -36.84
CA ARG A 38 -28.07 -2.48 -35.62
C ARG A 38 -27.44 -3.12 -34.37
N ARG A 39 -26.93 -4.35 -34.49
CA ARG A 39 -26.20 -5.01 -33.38
C ARG A 39 -24.92 -4.27 -33.01
N ARG A 40 -24.16 -3.78 -34.00
CA ARG A 40 -22.98 -2.92 -33.75
C ARG A 40 -23.39 -1.65 -33.02
N GLU A 41 -24.42 -0.94 -33.48
CA GLU A 41 -24.88 0.30 -32.85
C GLU A 41 -25.25 0.12 -31.39
N MET A 42 -25.84 -1.03 -31.03
CA MET A 42 -26.13 -1.37 -29.64
C MET A 42 -24.87 -1.66 -28.81
N LYS A 43 -23.79 -2.15 -29.43
CA LYS A 43 -22.51 -2.49 -28.77
C LYS A 43 -21.55 -1.32 -28.64
N VAL A 44 -21.61 -0.31 -29.52
CA VAL A 44 -20.70 0.85 -29.49
C VAL A 44 -20.73 1.60 -28.16
N PRO A 45 -21.89 1.93 -27.56
CA PRO A 45 -21.92 2.57 -26.23
C PRO A 45 -21.30 1.69 -25.14
N LYS A 46 -21.54 0.38 -25.20
CA LYS A 46 -20.98 -0.61 -24.26
C LYS A 46 -19.46 -0.67 -24.37
N LEU A 47 -18.93 -0.63 -25.59
CA LEU A 47 -17.49 -0.59 -25.88
C LEU A 47 -16.83 0.66 -25.32
N ILE A 48 -17.42 1.84 -25.55
CA ILE A 48 -16.93 3.12 -25.01
C ILE A 48 -16.90 3.06 -23.48
N TYR A 49 -17.99 2.60 -22.88
CA TYR A 49 -18.09 2.42 -21.43
C TYR A 49 -17.00 1.48 -20.89
N TYR A 50 -16.76 0.34 -21.56
CA TYR A 50 -15.72 -0.59 -21.15
C TYR A 50 -14.32 0.04 -21.21
N LEU A 51 -13.95 0.70 -22.30
CA LEU A 51 -12.63 1.32 -22.40
C LEU A 51 -12.43 2.42 -21.35
N ASP A 52 -13.45 3.24 -21.09
CA ASP A 52 -13.38 4.27 -20.05
C ASP A 52 -13.29 3.67 -18.65
N ALA A 53 -14.10 2.65 -18.34
CA ALA A 53 -14.06 1.95 -17.06
C ALA A 53 -12.72 1.25 -16.82
N LEU A 54 -12.16 0.60 -17.84
CA LEU A 54 -10.85 -0.04 -17.78
C LEU A 54 -9.74 0.97 -17.49
N LYS A 55 -9.76 2.15 -18.12
CA LYS A 55 -8.80 3.23 -17.84
C LYS A 55 -8.89 3.69 -16.39
N GLN A 56 -10.10 3.89 -15.87
CA GLN A 56 -10.27 4.28 -14.46
C GLN A 56 -9.80 3.19 -13.50
N GLN A 57 -10.05 1.93 -13.84
CA GLN A 57 -9.63 0.80 -13.01
C GLN A 57 -8.10 0.68 -12.95
N LEU A 58 -7.40 0.81 -14.08
CA LEU A 58 -5.93 0.83 -14.08
C LEU A 58 -5.37 2.01 -13.29
N ARG A 59 -5.96 3.20 -13.44
CA ARG A 59 -5.56 4.38 -12.65
C ARG A 59 -5.72 4.13 -11.15
N LEU A 60 -6.79 3.46 -10.73
CA LEU A 60 -6.98 3.09 -9.32
C LEU A 60 -5.88 2.13 -8.85
N LEU A 61 -5.52 1.15 -9.68
CA LEU A 61 -4.43 0.22 -9.35
C LEU A 61 -3.06 0.89 -9.25
N GLU A 62 -2.78 1.89 -10.10
CA GLU A 62 -1.58 2.72 -9.99
C GLU A 62 -1.54 3.49 -8.67
N ILE A 63 -2.67 4.09 -8.25
CA ILE A 63 -2.78 4.79 -6.96
C ILE A 63 -2.53 3.82 -5.80
N ILE A 64 -3.05 2.59 -5.88
CA ILE A 64 -2.80 1.54 -4.88
C ILE A 64 -1.31 1.23 -4.82
N ARG A 65 -0.65 0.97 -5.96
CA ARG A 65 0.80 0.73 -6.03
C ARG A 65 1.58 1.88 -5.37
N ASP A 66 1.28 3.12 -5.74
CA ASP A 66 1.99 4.29 -5.22
C ASP A 66 1.79 4.44 -3.70
N SER A 67 0.59 4.13 -3.21
CA SER A 67 0.29 4.11 -1.77
C SER A 67 1.09 3.03 -1.03
N LEU A 68 1.27 1.85 -1.63
CA LEU A 68 2.08 0.77 -1.06
C LEU A 68 3.56 1.15 -1.02
N VAL A 69 4.07 1.77 -2.08
CA VAL A 69 5.45 2.29 -2.12
C VAL A 69 5.68 3.34 -1.03
N LEU A 70 4.76 4.29 -0.89
CA LEU A 70 4.84 5.32 0.15
C LEU A 70 4.83 4.72 1.55
N ASN A 71 3.93 3.77 1.81
CA ASN A 71 3.84 3.07 3.09
C ASN A 71 5.17 2.35 3.41
N LEU A 72 5.71 1.61 2.44
CA LEU A 72 6.97 0.90 2.58
C LEU A 72 8.12 1.84 2.94
N ASN A 73 8.24 2.95 2.21
CA ASN A 73 9.28 3.96 2.47
C ASN A 73 9.15 4.53 3.90
N GLY A 74 7.93 4.84 4.34
CA GLY A 74 7.69 5.32 5.71
C GLY A 74 8.09 4.29 6.78
N VAL A 75 7.84 3.00 6.53
CA VAL A 75 8.28 1.91 7.42
C VAL A 75 9.81 1.79 7.43
N MET A 76 10.47 1.92 6.27
CA MET A 76 11.94 1.89 6.17
C MET A 76 12.61 3.02 6.94
N GLU A 77 12.06 4.23 6.85
CA GLU A 77 12.56 5.40 7.55
C GLU A 77 12.43 5.25 9.06
N LYS A 78 11.24 4.85 9.54
CA LYS A 78 11.01 4.59 10.98
C LYS A 78 11.97 3.54 11.52
N ARG A 79 12.18 2.45 10.78
CA ARG A 79 13.16 1.43 11.15
C ARG A 79 14.56 2.01 11.24
N ALA A 80 15.02 2.74 10.23
CA ALA A 80 16.37 3.27 10.20
C ALA A 80 16.63 4.21 11.39
N ALA A 81 15.65 5.05 11.72
CA ALA A 81 15.69 5.92 12.89
C ALA A 81 15.77 5.11 14.20
N LEU A 82 14.88 4.14 14.40
CA LEU A 82 14.84 3.31 15.61
C LEU A 82 16.11 2.45 15.76
N GLN A 83 16.60 1.85 14.68
CA GLN A 83 17.85 1.10 14.68
C GLN A 83 19.04 1.99 15.06
N SER A 84 19.14 3.20 14.50
CA SER A 84 20.21 4.12 14.86
C SER A 84 20.14 4.53 16.33
N GLN A 85 18.93 4.67 16.87
CA GLN A 85 18.74 5.08 18.25
C GLN A 85 19.05 3.93 19.22
N LEU A 86 18.57 2.71 18.93
CA LEU A 86 18.89 1.51 19.70
C LEU A 86 20.40 1.26 19.80
N LEU A 87 21.13 1.37 18.68
CA LEU A 87 22.60 1.20 18.71
C LEU A 87 23.29 2.23 19.62
N LYS A 88 22.83 3.49 19.60
CA LYS A 88 23.36 4.53 20.51
C LYS A 88 23.05 4.21 21.98
N ASP A 89 21.84 3.74 22.28
CA ASP A 89 21.43 3.41 23.64
C ASP A 89 22.14 2.15 24.16
N VAL A 90 22.38 1.15 23.29
CA VAL A 90 23.23 -0.01 23.55
C VAL A 90 24.67 0.42 23.88
N ASP A 91 25.28 1.29 23.07
CA ASP A 91 26.62 1.81 23.31
C ASP A 91 26.70 2.59 24.62
N ARG A 92 25.65 3.35 24.94
CA ARG A 92 25.56 4.11 26.20
C ARG A 92 25.52 3.18 27.41
N LEU A 93 24.70 2.13 27.34
CA LEU A 93 24.60 1.13 28.40
C LEU A 93 25.94 0.38 28.59
N HIS A 94 26.62 0.00 27.51
CA HIS A 94 27.96 -0.60 27.59
C HIS A 94 28.95 0.29 28.37
N ARG A 95 29.00 1.60 28.07
CA ARG A 95 29.87 2.55 28.81
C ARG A 95 29.51 2.65 30.30
N THR A 96 28.22 2.63 30.61
CA THR A 96 27.76 2.63 32.00
C THR A 96 28.14 1.33 32.72
N ILE A 97 28.03 0.18 32.06
CA ILE A 97 28.51 -1.12 32.56
C ILE A 97 30.02 -1.11 32.77
N ASP A 98 30.80 -0.55 31.84
CA ASP A 98 32.25 -0.42 32.00
C ASP A 98 32.60 0.45 33.21
N THR A 99 31.79 1.49 33.49
CA THR A 99 31.96 2.31 34.69
C THR A 99 31.72 1.49 35.97
N LEU A 100 30.72 0.61 35.97
CA LEU A 100 30.44 -0.31 37.10
C LEU A 100 31.59 -1.31 37.29
N LYS A 101 32.11 -1.89 36.20
CA LYS A 101 33.25 -2.84 36.24
C LYS A 101 34.54 -2.19 36.72
N ASN A 102 34.74 -0.90 36.45
CA ASN A 102 35.94 -0.17 36.87
C ASN A 102 35.84 0.44 38.28
N THR A 103 34.66 0.41 38.92
CA THR A 103 34.46 0.96 40.25
C THR A 103 34.58 -0.14 41.30
N VAL A 104 35.73 -0.21 41.96
CA VAL A 104 36.03 -1.18 43.04
C VAL A 104 35.31 -0.78 44.32
N VAL A 105 34.73 -1.76 45.01
CA VAL A 105 34.04 -1.56 46.28
C VAL A 105 35.05 -1.43 47.42
N VAL A 106 34.97 -0.30 48.13
CA VAL A 106 35.91 0.08 49.19
C VAL A 106 35.87 -0.87 50.41
N PHE A 107 34.79 -1.63 50.58
CA PHE A 107 34.58 -2.46 51.77
C PHE A 107 35.38 -3.77 51.79
N ASP A 108 35.56 -4.40 50.63
CA ASP A 108 36.31 -5.64 50.48
C ASP A 108 37.56 -5.49 49.60
N GLY A 109 37.63 -4.42 48.77
CA GLY A 109 38.72 -4.16 47.84
C GLY A 109 38.89 -5.21 46.75
N GLN A 110 37.95 -6.14 46.63
CA GLN A 110 38.03 -7.30 45.73
C GLN A 110 36.90 -7.29 44.70
N THR A 111 35.72 -6.81 45.07
CA THR A 111 34.55 -6.81 44.21
C THR A 111 34.36 -5.45 43.53
N THR A 112 33.66 -5.47 42.40
CA THR A 112 33.27 -4.26 41.66
C THR A 112 31.78 -4.02 41.79
N LEU A 113 31.31 -2.79 41.53
CA LEU A 113 29.88 -2.50 41.53
C LEU A 113 29.09 -3.37 40.53
N TYR A 114 29.75 -3.89 39.51
CA TYR A 114 29.16 -4.79 38.53
C TYR A 114 28.66 -6.12 39.14
N GLU A 115 29.30 -6.64 40.19
CA GLU A 115 28.90 -7.91 40.82
C GLU A 115 27.56 -7.82 41.56
N TYR A 116 27.06 -6.60 41.79
CA TYR A 116 25.80 -6.33 42.46
C TYR A 116 24.63 -6.12 41.47
N ILE A 117 24.86 -6.26 40.16
CA ILE A 117 23.82 -6.18 39.14
C ILE A 117 23.57 -7.55 38.48
N SER A 118 22.38 -7.74 37.91
CA SER A 118 22.04 -8.97 37.17
C SER A 118 22.68 -8.95 35.78
N GLU A 119 23.72 -9.76 35.58
CA GLU A 119 24.36 -9.96 34.28
C GLU A 119 23.39 -10.62 33.27
N SER A 120 22.61 -11.60 33.72
CA SER A 120 21.66 -12.33 32.86
C SER A 120 20.61 -11.41 32.23
N GLY A 121 20.05 -10.46 32.99
CA GLY A 121 19.05 -9.53 32.45
C GLY A 121 19.63 -8.57 31.39
N VAL A 122 20.88 -8.16 31.56
CA VAL A 122 21.58 -7.29 30.59
C VAL A 122 21.91 -8.06 29.31
N GLU A 123 22.39 -9.30 29.43
CA GLU A 123 22.67 -10.16 28.27
C GLU A 123 21.40 -10.51 27.49
N GLU A 124 20.30 -10.85 28.19
CA GLU A 124 19.00 -11.09 27.58
C GLU A 124 18.51 -9.88 26.77
N LEU A 125 18.66 -8.67 27.32
CA LEU A 125 18.30 -7.43 26.62
C LEU A 125 19.15 -7.21 25.36
N PHE A 126 20.48 -7.33 25.45
CA PHE A 126 21.35 -7.17 24.28
C PHE A 126 21.11 -8.21 23.20
N ASN A 127 20.87 -9.47 23.60
CA ASN A 127 20.51 -10.55 22.69
C ASN A 127 19.14 -10.29 22.05
N GLY A 128 18.16 -9.84 22.83
CA GLY A 128 16.83 -9.47 22.36
C GLY A 128 16.86 -8.37 21.32
N VAL A 129 17.56 -7.26 21.59
CA VAL A 129 17.77 -6.16 20.64
C VAL A 129 18.44 -6.67 19.36
N SER A 130 19.52 -7.42 19.49
CA SER A 130 20.29 -7.94 18.35
C SER A 130 19.45 -8.89 17.48
N GLN A 131 18.67 -9.77 18.09
CA GLN A 131 17.80 -10.70 17.37
C GLN A 131 16.64 -9.97 16.70
N ASN A 132 16.00 -9.02 17.40
CA ASN A 132 14.90 -8.24 16.83
C ASN A 132 15.36 -7.43 15.61
N LEU A 133 16.52 -6.76 15.70
CA LEU A 133 17.10 -6.03 14.57
C LEU A 133 17.42 -6.95 13.39
N LYS A 134 17.93 -8.16 13.64
CA LYS A 134 18.15 -9.18 12.60
C LYS A 134 16.84 -9.62 11.96
N ASP A 135 15.80 -9.89 12.74
CA ASP A 135 14.49 -10.31 12.25
C ASP A 135 13.83 -9.22 11.39
N ILE A 136 13.85 -7.96 11.84
CA ILE A 136 13.37 -6.83 11.04
C ILE A 136 14.17 -6.73 9.74
N GLN A 137 15.50 -6.90 9.82
CA GLN A 137 16.35 -6.83 8.65
C GLN A 137 16.07 -7.97 7.67
N THR A 138 15.81 -9.21 8.11
CA THR A 138 15.51 -10.34 7.20
C THR A 138 14.14 -10.20 6.55
N LEU A 139 13.13 -9.74 7.29
CA LEU A 139 11.79 -9.47 6.76
C LEU A 139 11.82 -8.44 5.62
N ILE A 140 12.73 -7.47 5.71
CA ILE A 140 12.82 -6.33 4.80
C ILE A 140 13.86 -6.52 3.69
N LYS A 141 15.12 -6.85 4.04
CA LYS A 141 16.21 -7.06 3.06
C LYS A 141 16.00 -8.31 2.21
N GLY A 142 15.11 -9.21 2.61
CA GLY A 142 14.98 -10.54 2.02
C GLY A 142 14.22 -10.59 0.70
N ASN A 143 14.40 -9.64 -0.23
CA ASN A 143 13.79 -9.65 -1.57
C ASN A 143 12.24 -9.72 -1.61
N ARG A 144 11.52 -9.92 -0.51
CA ARG A 144 10.08 -10.23 -0.54
C ARG A 144 9.25 -9.00 -0.88
N THR A 145 9.45 -7.89 -0.18
CA THR A 145 8.67 -6.67 -0.42
C THR A 145 9.07 -5.99 -1.71
N ASP A 146 10.37 -5.95 -2.02
CA ASP A 146 10.87 -5.45 -3.30
C ASP A 146 10.38 -6.33 -4.47
N ALA A 147 10.43 -7.66 -4.35
CA ALA A 147 9.90 -8.54 -5.40
C ALA A 147 8.38 -8.47 -5.50
N LEU A 148 7.65 -8.18 -4.42
CA LEU A 148 6.21 -7.93 -4.48
C LEU A 148 5.91 -6.65 -5.25
N LEU A 149 6.61 -5.56 -4.96
CA LEU A 149 6.47 -4.30 -5.69
C LEU A 149 6.88 -4.44 -7.16
N ILE A 150 7.98 -5.14 -7.45
CA ILE A 150 8.42 -5.39 -8.83
C ILE A 150 7.37 -6.22 -9.58
N ARG A 151 6.83 -7.27 -8.97
CA ARG A 151 5.77 -8.09 -9.58
C ARG A 151 4.51 -7.28 -9.85
N LEU A 152 4.02 -6.54 -8.86
CA LEU A 152 2.85 -5.66 -9.01
C LEU A 152 3.09 -4.62 -10.12
N THR A 153 4.26 -3.99 -10.14
CA THR A 153 4.60 -2.98 -11.16
C THR A 153 4.63 -3.61 -12.56
N SER A 154 5.29 -4.75 -12.71
CA SER A 154 5.35 -5.47 -13.98
C SER A 154 3.97 -5.91 -14.48
N ASP A 155 3.10 -6.36 -13.57
CA ASP A 155 1.72 -6.74 -13.91
C ASP A 155 0.92 -5.52 -14.38
N LEU A 156 1.05 -4.38 -13.69
CA LEU A 156 0.37 -3.13 -14.08
C LEU A 156 0.88 -2.55 -15.40
N ASP A 157 2.18 -2.61 -15.63
CA ASP A 157 2.77 -2.17 -16.89
C ASP A 157 2.28 -3.02 -18.06
N HIS A 158 2.17 -4.35 -17.86
CA HIS A 158 1.59 -5.25 -18.86
C HIS A 158 0.15 -4.89 -19.20
N LEU A 159 -0.71 -4.77 -18.17
CA LEU A 159 -2.12 -4.41 -18.34
C LEU A 159 -2.27 -3.02 -19.01
N SER A 160 -1.46 -2.04 -18.59
CA SER A 160 -1.47 -0.70 -19.19
C SER A 160 -1.08 -0.73 -20.67
N ASN A 161 -0.04 -1.48 -21.02
CA ASN A 161 0.39 -1.63 -22.41
C ASN A 161 -0.68 -2.30 -23.28
N GLU A 162 -1.34 -3.34 -22.78
CA GLU A 162 -2.44 -4.00 -23.49
C GLU A 162 -3.64 -3.07 -23.68
N LEU A 163 -4.04 -2.33 -22.65
CA LEU A 163 -5.13 -1.35 -22.76
C LEU A 163 -4.78 -0.23 -23.73
N ASN A 164 -3.53 0.26 -23.72
CA ASN A 164 -3.07 1.28 -24.67
C ASN A 164 -3.09 0.77 -26.11
N ALA A 165 -2.75 -0.51 -26.34
CA ALA A 165 -2.88 -1.13 -27.64
C ALA A 165 -4.34 -1.22 -28.10
N LEU A 166 -5.27 -1.57 -27.20
CA LEU A 166 -6.71 -1.54 -27.48
C LEU A 166 -7.20 -0.12 -27.77
N ASP A 167 -6.86 0.87 -26.94
CA ASP A 167 -7.25 2.28 -27.14
C ASP A 167 -6.73 2.83 -28.47
N SER A 168 -5.49 2.51 -28.84
CA SER A 168 -4.93 2.93 -30.15
C SER A 168 -5.74 2.37 -31.31
N LYS A 169 -6.11 1.08 -31.28
CA LYS A 169 -6.94 0.45 -32.32
C LYS A 169 -8.35 1.03 -32.35
N PHE A 170 -8.94 1.34 -31.19
CA PHE A 170 -10.23 2.01 -31.14
C PHE A 170 -10.17 3.41 -31.76
N ARG A 171 -9.10 4.17 -31.48
CA ARG A 171 -8.88 5.47 -32.11
C ARG A 171 -8.68 5.33 -33.60
N ASP A 172 -7.89 4.40 -34.09
CA ASP A 172 -7.70 4.19 -35.54
C ASP A 172 -9.03 3.88 -36.24
N MET A 173 -9.89 3.08 -35.60
CA MET A 173 -11.25 2.78 -36.10
C MET A 173 -12.18 4.00 -36.06
N ARG A 174 -11.95 4.96 -35.16
CA ARG A 174 -12.68 6.25 -35.07
C ARG A 174 -12.06 7.37 -35.90
N LEU A 175 -10.75 7.38 -36.15
CA LEU A 175 -10.02 8.45 -36.81
C LEU A 175 -10.17 8.41 -38.34
N VAL A 176 -10.82 7.37 -38.87
CA VAL A 176 -11.47 7.44 -40.18
C VAL A 176 -12.47 8.61 -40.27
N ASP A 177 -12.96 9.16 -39.14
CA ASP A 177 -14.00 10.21 -39.12
C ASP A 177 -13.52 11.67 -38.99
N THR A 178 -12.27 12.00 -38.65
CA THR A 178 -11.99 13.37 -38.11
C THR A 178 -10.97 14.24 -38.83
N GLN A 179 -10.24 13.75 -39.84
CA GLN A 179 -9.30 14.58 -40.60
C GLN A 179 -9.64 14.80 -42.08
N SER A 180 -10.66 14.11 -42.59
CA SER A 180 -11.23 14.39 -43.91
C SER A 180 -12.72 14.59 -43.77
N SER A 181 -13.24 15.62 -44.42
CA SER A 181 -14.66 15.92 -44.63
C SER A 181 -15.38 14.84 -45.48
N SER A 182 -14.99 13.58 -45.34
CA SER A 182 -15.52 12.43 -46.05
C SER A 182 -16.42 11.64 -45.11
N ILE A 183 -17.70 11.55 -45.47
CA ILE A 183 -18.72 10.65 -44.91
C ILE A 183 -18.11 9.27 -44.60
N ASP A 184 -18.43 8.70 -43.42
CA ASP A 184 -18.05 7.36 -42.96
C ASP A 184 -18.17 6.37 -44.15
N PRO A 185 -17.11 5.57 -44.45
CA PRO A 185 -17.16 4.56 -45.51
C PRO A 185 -18.41 3.67 -45.47
N ILE A 186 -18.92 3.34 -44.27
CA ILE A 186 -20.19 2.60 -44.13
C ILE A 186 -21.36 3.45 -44.60
N SER A 187 -21.51 4.67 -44.08
CA SER A 187 -22.61 5.58 -44.46
C SER A 187 -22.66 5.84 -45.96
N LYS A 188 -21.51 6.03 -46.61
CA LYS A 188 -21.44 6.21 -48.07
C LYS A 188 -21.92 4.98 -48.84
N LEU A 189 -21.54 3.78 -48.41
CA LEU A 189 -22.00 2.53 -49.04
C LEU A 189 -23.51 2.30 -48.82
N LEU A 190 -24.05 2.73 -47.67
CA LEU A 190 -25.48 2.64 -47.38
C LEU A 190 -26.30 3.64 -48.21
N GLU A 191 -25.81 4.86 -48.42
CA GLU A 191 -26.45 5.85 -49.30
C GLU A 191 -26.53 5.33 -50.74
N ILE A 192 -25.41 4.82 -51.28
CA ILE A 192 -25.37 4.20 -52.62
C ILE A 192 -26.35 3.02 -52.70
N ASN A 193 -26.41 2.19 -51.66
CA ASN A 193 -27.34 1.06 -51.63
C ASN A 193 -28.81 1.51 -51.62
N ALA A 194 -29.14 2.60 -50.92
CA ALA A 194 -30.50 3.14 -50.89
C ALA A 194 -30.94 3.69 -52.26
N GLU A 195 -30.04 4.37 -52.97
CA GLU A 195 -30.28 4.83 -54.35
C GLU A 195 -30.50 3.64 -55.30
N LEU A 196 -29.61 2.64 -55.25
CA LEU A 196 -29.73 1.44 -56.09
C LEU A 196 -30.97 0.61 -55.76
N GLU A 197 -31.34 0.52 -54.48
CA GLU A 197 -32.57 -0.14 -54.03
C GLU A 197 -33.81 0.58 -54.61
N HIS A 198 -33.82 1.92 -54.58
CA HIS A 198 -34.88 2.71 -55.18
C HIS A 198 -35.00 2.45 -56.70
N ASP A 199 -33.87 2.44 -57.41
CA ASP A 199 -33.83 2.14 -58.84
C ASP A 199 -34.31 0.70 -59.15
N MET A 200 -33.91 -0.27 -58.34
CA MET A 200 -34.34 -1.66 -58.49
C MET A 200 -35.85 -1.82 -58.27
N VAL A 201 -36.42 -1.12 -57.30
CA VAL A 201 -37.88 -1.11 -57.06
C VAL A 201 -38.62 -0.45 -58.23
N ALA A 202 -38.08 0.64 -58.78
CA ALA A 202 -38.65 1.29 -59.96
C ALA A 202 -38.63 0.37 -61.19
N ILE A 203 -37.50 -0.32 -61.44
CA ILE A 203 -37.38 -1.29 -62.53
C ILE A 203 -38.34 -2.48 -62.33
N LEU A 204 -38.42 -3.05 -61.11
CA LEU A 204 -39.34 -4.14 -60.80
C LEU A 204 -40.81 -3.73 -60.99
N THR A 205 -41.16 -2.50 -60.61
CA THR A 205 -42.49 -1.93 -60.85
C THR A 205 -42.78 -1.80 -62.34
N SER A 206 -41.77 -1.43 -63.14
CA SER A 206 -41.88 -1.41 -64.61
C SER A 206 -42.12 -2.79 -65.21
N PHE A 207 -41.40 -3.83 -64.75
CA PHE A 207 -41.65 -5.22 -65.16
C PHE A 207 -43.06 -5.69 -64.80
N ASN A 208 -43.54 -5.36 -63.60
CA ASN A 208 -44.88 -5.71 -63.15
C ASN A 208 -45.95 -4.99 -63.99
N ASN A 209 -45.76 -3.70 -64.27
CA ASN A 209 -46.66 -2.92 -65.13
C ASN A 209 -46.67 -3.46 -66.56
N HIS A 210 -45.51 -3.85 -67.11
CA HIS A 210 -45.42 -4.43 -68.46
C HIS A 210 -46.15 -5.78 -68.53
N TYR A 211 -46.01 -6.64 -67.51
CA TYR A 211 -46.77 -7.88 -67.40
C TYR A 211 -48.29 -7.63 -67.36
N ASP A 212 -48.74 -6.70 -66.50
CA ASP A 212 -50.15 -6.33 -66.40
C ASP A 212 -50.70 -5.77 -67.72
N GLN A 213 -49.90 -4.99 -68.46
CA GLN A 213 -50.26 -4.45 -69.77
C GLN A 213 -50.29 -5.55 -70.84
N CYS A 214 -49.40 -6.53 -70.81
CA CYS A 214 -49.41 -7.69 -71.70
C CYS A 214 -50.66 -8.56 -71.46
N GLU A 215 -51.04 -8.82 -70.20
CA GLU A 215 -52.27 -9.57 -69.87
C GLU A 215 -53.55 -8.80 -70.28
N LYS A 216 -53.61 -7.50 -69.98
CA LYS A 216 -54.75 -6.65 -70.40
C LYS A 216 -54.81 -6.52 -71.92
N GLY A 217 -53.66 -6.39 -72.59
CA GLY A 217 -53.56 -6.38 -74.04
C GLY A 217 -54.07 -7.67 -74.66
N GLU A 218 -53.74 -8.83 -74.08
CA GLU A 218 -54.29 -10.11 -74.52
C GLU A 218 -55.83 -10.16 -74.40
N ALA A 219 -56.40 -9.59 -73.34
CA ALA A 219 -57.85 -9.52 -73.16
C ALA A 219 -58.53 -8.54 -74.15
N ILE A 220 -57.96 -7.35 -74.34
CA ILE A 220 -58.46 -6.28 -75.23
C ILE A 220 -58.38 -6.71 -76.71
N LEU A 221 -57.30 -7.40 -77.09
CA LEU A 221 -57.10 -7.87 -78.47
C LEU A 221 -58.09 -9.00 -78.84
N LYS A 222 -58.62 -9.72 -77.84
CA LYS A 222 -59.70 -10.72 -77.99
C LYS A 222 -61.11 -10.11 -77.98
N ASP A 223 -61.28 -8.85 -77.58
CA ASP A 223 -62.58 -8.17 -77.54
C ASP A 223 -62.95 -7.58 -78.93
N PRO A 224 -64.07 -7.98 -79.55
CA PRO A 224 -64.51 -7.43 -80.83
C PRO A 224 -65.05 -5.99 -80.76
N ALA A 225 -65.32 -5.44 -79.57
CA ALA A 225 -65.91 -4.11 -79.39
C ALA A 225 -64.89 -2.95 -79.45
N VAL A 226 -63.59 -3.25 -79.40
CA VAL A 226 -62.52 -2.26 -79.37
C VAL A 226 -62.08 -1.88 -80.80
N PRO A 227 -61.97 -0.59 -81.15
CA PRO A 227 -61.50 -0.12 -82.45
C PRO A 227 -60.13 -0.69 -82.84
N GLN A 228 -59.92 -0.94 -84.14
CA GLN A 228 -58.65 -1.50 -84.64
C GLN A 228 -57.47 -0.53 -84.43
N ASP A 229 -57.70 0.78 -84.50
CA ASP A 229 -56.67 1.79 -84.31
C ASP A 229 -56.11 1.77 -82.87
N GLU A 230 -56.96 1.57 -81.86
CA GLU A 230 -56.55 1.43 -80.45
C GLU A 230 -55.78 0.12 -80.20
N LYS A 231 -56.12 -0.94 -80.95
CA LYS A 231 -55.40 -2.23 -80.90
C LYS A 231 -54.00 -2.12 -81.49
N ASP A 232 -53.86 -1.40 -82.60
CA ASP A 232 -52.57 -1.21 -83.27
C ASP A 232 -51.64 -0.30 -82.46
N GLU A 233 -52.18 0.73 -81.80
CA GLU A 233 -51.43 1.58 -80.84
C GLU A 233 -50.94 0.77 -79.63
N LEU A 234 -51.80 -0.05 -79.03
CA LEU A 234 -51.45 -0.90 -77.89
C LEU A 234 -50.36 -1.92 -78.24
N VAL A 235 -50.43 -2.53 -79.42
CA VAL A 235 -49.40 -3.46 -79.90
C VAL A 235 -48.08 -2.73 -80.14
N SER A 236 -48.11 -1.49 -80.64
CA SER A 236 -46.89 -0.68 -80.81
C SER A 236 -46.22 -0.33 -79.49
N VAL A 237 -46.99 -0.03 -78.44
CA VAL A 237 -46.46 0.26 -77.10
C VAL A 237 -45.82 -1.00 -76.50
N LEU A 238 -46.54 -2.14 -76.53
CA LEU A 238 -46.02 -3.40 -76.02
C LEU A 238 -44.77 -3.89 -76.75
N GLN A 239 -44.69 -3.65 -78.07
CA GLN A 239 -43.51 -4.00 -78.85
C GLN A 239 -42.29 -3.15 -78.46
N ASN A 240 -42.46 -1.84 -78.26
CA ASN A 240 -41.38 -0.96 -77.80
C ASN A 240 -40.89 -1.36 -76.41
N ASP A 241 -41.81 -1.66 -75.47
CA ASP A 241 -41.44 -2.12 -74.13
C ASP A 241 -40.61 -3.42 -74.18
N VAL A 242 -40.99 -4.38 -75.04
CA VAL A 242 -40.26 -5.66 -75.21
C VAL A 242 -38.83 -5.44 -75.71
N GLU A 243 -38.59 -4.40 -76.52
CA GLU A 243 -37.24 -4.03 -76.98
C GLU A 243 -36.38 -3.44 -75.84
N GLU A 244 -36.99 -2.78 -74.85
CA GLU A 244 -36.31 -2.18 -73.70
C GLU A 244 -36.05 -3.17 -72.54
N LEU A 245 -36.81 -4.27 -72.44
CA LEU A 245 -36.68 -5.29 -71.38
C LEU A 245 -35.24 -5.80 -71.16
N PRO A 246 -34.43 -6.11 -72.20
CA PRO A 246 -33.06 -6.59 -72.00
C PRO A 246 -32.12 -5.55 -71.38
N GLU A 247 -32.36 -4.26 -71.62
CA GLU A 247 -31.59 -3.18 -70.99
C GLU A 247 -32.01 -2.97 -69.54
N ALA A 248 -33.32 -3.00 -69.26
CA ALA A 248 -33.86 -2.96 -67.91
C ALA A 248 -33.35 -4.14 -67.06
N GLN A 249 -33.32 -5.36 -67.62
CA GLN A 249 -32.80 -6.55 -66.93
C GLN A 249 -31.29 -6.46 -66.66
N ARG A 250 -30.51 -5.93 -67.60
CA ARG A 250 -29.07 -5.69 -67.40
C ARG A 250 -28.82 -4.67 -66.29
N SER A 251 -29.58 -3.58 -66.27
CA SER A 251 -29.49 -2.55 -65.24
C SER A 251 -29.89 -3.09 -63.87
N LEU A 252 -30.99 -3.85 -63.79
CA LEU A 252 -31.43 -4.51 -62.56
C LEU A 252 -30.36 -5.45 -62.00
N THR A 253 -29.79 -6.30 -62.85
CA THR A 253 -28.74 -7.26 -62.47
C THR A 253 -27.47 -6.53 -62.02
N SER A 254 -27.08 -5.46 -62.72
CA SER A 254 -25.94 -4.63 -62.36
C SER A 254 -26.13 -3.97 -60.99
N ASN A 255 -27.29 -3.36 -60.75
CA ASN A 255 -27.61 -2.71 -59.48
C ASN A 255 -27.59 -3.73 -58.32
N ALA A 256 -28.18 -4.91 -58.53
CA ALA A 256 -28.17 -6.00 -57.55
C ALA A 256 -26.75 -6.46 -57.20
N GLU A 257 -25.87 -6.61 -58.19
CA GLU A 257 -24.47 -7.01 -57.95
C GLU A 257 -23.66 -5.93 -57.22
N ILE A 258 -23.90 -4.64 -57.51
CA ILE A 258 -23.28 -3.54 -56.77
C ILE A 258 -23.75 -3.54 -55.31
N ILE A 259 -25.06 -3.70 -55.06
CA ILE A 259 -25.61 -3.81 -53.70
C ILE A 259 -24.97 -4.98 -52.95
N LYS A 260 -24.89 -6.17 -53.57
CA LYS A 260 -24.25 -7.34 -52.97
C LYS A 260 -22.78 -7.07 -52.62
N LYS A 261 -22.03 -6.41 -53.51
CA LYS A 261 -20.63 -6.06 -53.29
C LYS A 261 -20.48 -5.08 -52.11
N ASN A 262 -21.30 -4.04 -52.07
CA ASN A 262 -21.31 -3.04 -50.99
C ASN A 262 -21.66 -3.68 -49.65
N CYS A 263 -22.72 -4.50 -49.60
CA CYS A 263 -23.12 -5.25 -48.41
C CYS A 263 -22.00 -6.17 -47.91
N LYS A 264 -21.31 -6.89 -48.80
CA LYS A 264 -20.16 -7.72 -48.43
C LYS A 264 -19.01 -6.90 -47.81
N GLU A 265 -18.76 -5.70 -48.32
CA GLU A 265 -17.72 -4.82 -47.76
C GLU A 265 -18.10 -4.30 -46.38
N VAL A 266 -19.35 -3.85 -46.20
CA VAL A 266 -19.87 -3.45 -44.88
C VAL A 266 -19.80 -4.62 -43.90
N MET A 267 -20.19 -5.84 -44.32
CA MET A 267 -20.13 -7.03 -43.46
C MET A 267 -18.72 -7.32 -42.94
N LYS A 268 -17.67 -7.15 -43.78
CA LYS A 268 -16.27 -7.30 -43.35
C LYS A 268 -15.87 -6.29 -42.28
N ILE A 269 -16.27 -5.02 -42.44
CA ILE A 269 -15.99 -3.97 -41.44
C ILE A 269 -16.69 -4.33 -40.12
N LEU A 270 -17.92 -4.85 -40.20
CA LEU A 270 -18.67 -5.32 -39.03
C LEU A 270 -18.03 -6.55 -38.36
N ASP A 271 -17.43 -7.47 -39.12
CA ASP A 271 -16.66 -8.60 -38.56
C ASP A 271 -15.42 -8.11 -37.79
N ILE A 272 -14.67 -7.16 -38.36
CA ILE A 272 -13.50 -6.55 -37.68
C ILE A 272 -13.93 -5.89 -36.36
N PHE A 273 -15.07 -5.19 -36.36
CA PHE A 273 -15.62 -4.60 -35.14
C PHE A 273 -15.99 -5.65 -34.10
N GLU A 274 -16.62 -6.75 -34.51
CA GLU A 274 -17.02 -7.83 -33.61
C GLU A 274 -15.81 -8.52 -32.98
N ASP A 275 -14.78 -8.82 -33.77
CA ASP A 275 -13.51 -9.36 -33.30
C ASP A 275 -12.83 -8.41 -32.30
N TYR A 276 -12.85 -7.10 -32.58
CA TYR A 276 -12.31 -6.10 -31.68
C TYR A 276 -13.10 -6.01 -30.37
N PHE A 277 -14.43 -6.00 -30.45
CA PHE A 277 -15.32 -5.97 -29.30
C PHE A 277 -15.09 -7.19 -28.40
N GLN A 278 -14.97 -8.38 -28.99
CA GLN A 278 -14.68 -9.62 -28.26
C GLN A 278 -13.33 -9.56 -27.53
N ARG A 279 -12.29 -8.98 -28.15
CA ARG A 279 -10.98 -8.78 -27.49
C ARG A 279 -11.08 -7.87 -26.27
N VAL A 280 -11.89 -6.81 -26.34
CA VAL A 280 -12.12 -5.93 -25.18
C VAL A 280 -12.88 -6.68 -24.09
N GLU A 281 -13.89 -7.48 -24.42
CA GLU A 281 -14.57 -8.32 -23.43
C GLU A 281 -13.64 -9.34 -22.77
N THR A 282 -12.75 -9.98 -23.53
CA THR A 282 -11.72 -10.87 -22.99
C THR A 282 -10.80 -10.13 -22.02
N TYR A 283 -10.33 -8.93 -22.38
CA TYR A 283 -9.48 -8.13 -21.50
C TYR A 283 -10.21 -7.69 -20.21
N VAL A 284 -11.52 -7.40 -20.28
CA VAL A 284 -12.35 -7.16 -19.08
C VAL A 284 -12.32 -8.38 -18.15
N CYS A 285 -12.51 -9.59 -18.69
CA CYS A 285 -12.46 -10.81 -17.90
C CYS A 285 -11.07 -11.06 -17.30
N GLU A 286 -10.00 -10.84 -18.07
CA GLU A 286 -8.62 -10.99 -17.59
C GLU A 286 -8.30 -10.02 -16.44
N LEU A 287 -8.75 -8.77 -16.53
CA LEU A 287 -8.59 -7.78 -15.46
C LEU A 287 -9.38 -8.15 -14.20
N GLN A 288 -10.59 -8.69 -14.36
CA GLN A 288 -11.40 -9.19 -13.25
C GLN A 288 -10.71 -10.37 -12.55
N GLU A 289 -10.24 -11.36 -13.32
CA GLU A 289 -9.52 -12.52 -12.79
C GLU A 289 -8.24 -12.09 -12.07
N TYR A 290 -7.48 -11.14 -12.65
CA TYR A 290 -6.30 -10.55 -12.01
C TYR A 290 -6.64 -9.94 -10.64
N GLY A 291 -7.73 -9.16 -10.57
CA GLY A 291 -8.20 -8.53 -9.34
C GLY A 291 -8.61 -9.54 -8.27
N GLU A 292 -9.39 -10.55 -8.64
CA GLU A 292 -9.94 -11.55 -7.71
C GLU A 292 -8.89 -12.56 -7.21
N SER A 293 -7.86 -12.83 -8.02
CA SER A 293 -6.83 -13.83 -7.72
C SER A 293 -5.49 -13.17 -7.34
N LYS A 294 -4.69 -12.79 -8.34
CA LYS A 294 -3.30 -12.36 -8.20
C LYS A 294 -3.16 -11.14 -7.30
N LEU A 295 -3.93 -10.08 -7.56
CA LEU A 295 -3.87 -8.84 -6.78
C LEU A 295 -4.25 -9.09 -5.32
N ARG A 296 -5.32 -9.84 -5.08
CA ARG A 296 -5.76 -10.20 -3.72
C ARG A 296 -4.66 -10.92 -2.93
N VAL A 297 -3.96 -11.87 -3.57
CA VAL A 297 -2.83 -12.59 -2.94
C VAL A 297 -1.67 -11.62 -2.65
N GLN A 298 -1.27 -10.81 -3.63
CA GLN A 298 -0.18 -9.84 -3.48
C GLN A 298 -0.47 -8.81 -2.36
N LEU A 299 -1.69 -8.27 -2.29
CA LEU A 299 -2.09 -7.33 -1.24
C LEU A 299 -2.12 -7.98 0.14
N LYS A 300 -2.56 -9.24 0.22
CA LYS A 300 -2.51 -10.00 1.49
C LYS A 300 -1.07 -10.20 1.95
N GLU A 301 -0.17 -10.62 1.06
CA GLU A 301 1.25 -10.77 1.39
C GLU A 301 1.86 -9.45 1.87
N PHE A 302 1.53 -8.33 1.23
CA PHE A 302 1.98 -7.00 1.69
C PHE A 302 1.44 -6.67 3.09
N SER A 303 0.15 -6.90 3.33
CA SER A 303 -0.48 -6.67 4.63
C SER A 303 0.14 -7.51 5.75
N ASP A 304 0.41 -8.79 5.47
CA ASP A 304 1.02 -9.71 6.43
C ASP A 304 2.43 -9.25 6.81
N ILE A 305 3.24 -8.86 5.81
CA ILE A 305 4.58 -8.30 6.04
C ILE A 305 4.49 -7.00 6.84
N ASN A 306 3.61 -6.07 6.46
CA ASN A 306 3.50 -4.79 7.14
C ASN A 306 3.06 -4.95 8.60
N THR A 307 2.17 -5.89 8.87
CA THR A 307 1.72 -6.21 10.24
C THR A 307 2.87 -6.76 11.07
N GLU A 308 3.63 -7.71 10.53
CA GLU A 308 4.76 -8.31 11.24
C GLU A 308 5.90 -7.32 11.47
N VAL A 309 6.21 -6.46 10.49
CA VAL A 309 7.21 -5.41 10.65
C VAL A 309 6.77 -4.40 11.71
N SER A 310 5.50 -3.97 11.70
CA SER A 310 4.95 -3.05 12.70
C SER A 310 5.07 -3.63 14.11
N ARG A 311 4.71 -4.90 14.28
CA ARG A 311 4.85 -5.63 15.55
C ARG A 311 6.30 -5.70 16.03
N LYS A 312 7.24 -5.96 15.12
CA LYS A 312 8.67 -6.01 15.48
C LYS A 312 9.21 -4.63 15.86
N LEU A 313 8.76 -3.56 15.18
CA LEU A 313 9.10 -2.18 15.54
C LEU A 313 8.57 -1.80 16.93
N GLU A 314 7.36 -2.24 17.30
CA GLU A 314 6.84 -2.05 18.66
C GLU A 314 7.72 -2.74 19.72
N ILE A 315 8.14 -3.99 19.47
CA ILE A 315 9.05 -4.70 20.39
C ILE A 315 10.40 -3.98 20.48
N ALA A 316 10.92 -3.48 19.34
CA ALA A 316 12.15 -2.71 19.32
C ALA A 316 12.02 -1.39 20.13
N GLN A 317 10.84 -0.77 20.14
CA GLN A 317 10.55 0.38 20.99
C GLN A 317 10.57 0.00 22.47
N THR A 318 9.97 -1.13 22.85
CA THR A 318 10.02 -1.64 24.24
C THR A 318 11.46 -1.87 24.69
N HIS A 319 12.30 -2.50 23.86
CA HIS A 319 13.72 -2.67 24.17
C HIS A 319 14.46 -1.34 24.30
N GLN A 320 14.08 -0.33 23.51
CA GLN A 320 14.65 1.01 23.65
C GLN A 320 14.34 1.59 25.04
N ASP A 321 13.09 1.48 25.48
CA ASP A 321 12.66 1.97 26.79
C ASP A 321 13.39 1.22 27.92
N GLU A 322 13.54 -0.10 27.80
CA GLU A 322 14.32 -0.93 28.72
C GLU A 322 15.79 -0.50 28.79
N LEU A 323 16.45 -0.29 27.64
CA LEU A 323 17.85 0.19 27.59
C LEU A 323 18.02 1.55 28.28
N VAL A 324 17.09 2.48 28.05
CA VAL A 324 17.10 3.80 28.69
C VAL A 324 16.95 3.67 30.20
N GLN A 325 16.04 2.79 30.65
CA GLN A 325 15.79 2.54 32.06
C GLN A 325 17.00 1.91 32.75
N TYR A 326 17.54 0.81 32.21
CA TYR A 326 18.74 0.16 32.75
C TYR A 326 19.92 1.14 32.84
N ASN A 327 20.11 1.96 31.81
CA ASN A 327 21.18 2.94 31.83
C ASN A 327 20.95 4.01 32.93
N SER A 328 19.71 4.47 33.12
CA SER A 328 19.37 5.40 34.20
C SER A 328 19.62 4.79 35.57
N ASP A 329 19.15 3.57 35.79
CA ASP A 329 19.26 2.87 37.08
C ASP A 329 20.72 2.59 37.43
N PHE A 330 21.54 2.15 36.48
CA PHE A 330 22.96 1.93 36.70
C PHE A 330 23.73 3.22 36.98
N GLN A 331 23.42 4.31 36.28
CA GLN A 331 24.00 5.62 36.60
C GLN A 331 23.60 6.11 38.00
N GLN A 332 22.34 5.90 38.38
CA GLN A 332 21.84 6.26 39.69
C GLN A 332 22.45 5.38 40.80
N PHE A 333 22.70 4.10 40.51
CA PHE A 333 23.37 3.19 41.41
C PHE A 333 24.81 3.66 41.70
N VAL A 334 25.59 4.00 40.66
CA VAL A 334 26.94 4.57 40.82
C VAL A 334 26.91 5.84 41.68
N ARG A 335 25.98 6.76 41.41
CA ARG A 335 25.82 8.01 42.21
C ARG A 335 25.44 7.73 43.67
N SER A 336 24.54 6.79 43.88
CA SER A 336 24.09 6.39 45.22
C SER A 336 25.22 5.74 46.01
N TYR A 337 26.06 4.94 45.34
CA TYR A 337 27.26 4.37 45.95
C TYR A 337 28.25 5.43 46.43
N TYR A 338 28.56 6.44 45.62
CA TYR A 338 29.41 7.54 46.07
C TYR A 338 28.76 8.37 47.19
N SER A 339 27.44 8.49 47.20
CA SER A 339 26.70 9.11 48.31
C SER A 339 26.84 8.32 49.61
N LEU A 340 26.81 6.98 49.54
CA LEU A 340 27.02 6.10 50.69
C LEU A 340 28.42 6.29 51.28
N ILE A 341 29.45 6.42 50.44
CA ILE A 341 30.83 6.71 50.90
C ILE A 341 30.88 8.02 51.70
N LEU A 342 30.23 9.08 51.21
CA LEU A 342 30.20 10.37 51.92
C LEU A 342 29.41 10.32 53.22
N GLU A 343 28.32 9.55 53.26
CA GLU A 343 27.55 9.36 54.50
C GLU A 343 28.36 8.58 55.55
N LEU A 344 29.14 7.58 55.13
CA LEU A 344 30.03 6.85 56.03
C LEU A 344 31.16 7.75 56.58
N ASP A 345 31.78 8.57 55.72
CA ASP A 345 32.78 9.59 56.14
C ASP A 345 32.18 10.56 57.17
N ARG A 346 30.95 11.01 56.94
CA ARG A 346 30.21 11.87 57.89
C ARG A 346 30.01 11.18 59.24
N ARG A 347 29.63 9.90 59.26
CA ARG A 347 29.43 9.14 60.50
C ARG A 347 30.75 8.89 61.23
N MET A 348 31.84 8.63 60.51
CA MET A 348 33.18 8.55 61.09
C MET A 348 33.55 9.84 61.81
N HIS A 349 33.32 11.00 61.19
CA HIS A 349 33.54 12.30 61.83
C HIS A 349 32.65 12.53 63.06
N VAL A 350 31.41 12.04 63.07
CA VAL A 350 30.56 12.09 64.27
C VAL A 350 31.15 11.26 65.41
N ASN A 351 31.64 10.04 65.14
CA ASN A 351 32.33 9.23 66.15
C ASN A 351 33.58 9.92 66.70
N GLU A 352 34.38 10.55 65.83
CA GLU A 352 35.55 11.33 66.22
C GLU A 352 35.16 12.54 67.10
N HIS A 353 34.12 13.27 66.71
CA HIS A 353 33.61 14.41 67.48
C HIS A 353 33.10 14.01 68.86
N ILE A 354 32.35 12.91 68.98
CA ILE A 354 31.88 12.41 70.28
C ILE A 354 33.07 11.97 71.13
N SER A 355 34.03 11.25 70.54
CA SER A 355 35.23 10.81 71.25
C SER A 355 36.04 12.00 71.78
N SER A 356 36.26 13.02 70.95
CA SER A 356 36.92 14.26 71.37
C SER A 356 36.17 15.00 72.47
N ALA A 357 34.84 15.05 72.41
CA ALA A 357 34.03 15.65 73.47
C ALA A 357 34.16 14.89 74.80
N ILE A 358 34.19 13.55 74.75
CA ILE A 358 34.43 12.71 75.92
C ILE A 358 35.84 12.89 76.47
N ASP A 359 36.85 12.99 75.62
CA ASP A 359 38.24 13.24 76.05
C ASP A 359 38.38 14.61 76.71
N ASN A 360 37.75 15.65 76.15
CA ASN A 360 37.68 16.98 76.75
C ASN A 360 36.95 16.96 78.09
N PHE A 361 35.85 16.22 78.20
CA PHE A 361 35.12 16.05 79.45
C PHE A 361 35.97 15.31 80.50
N ARG A 362 36.63 14.20 80.11
CA ARG A 362 37.57 13.46 80.97
C ARG A 362 38.68 14.36 81.48
N SER A 363 39.31 15.15 80.61
CA SER A 363 40.35 16.12 81.00
C SER A 363 39.82 17.17 81.98
N THR A 364 38.61 17.69 81.74
CA THR A 364 37.97 18.66 82.64
C THR A 364 37.72 18.06 84.03
N ILE A 365 37.18 16.84 84.09
CA ILE A 365 36.95 16.10 85.34
C ILE A 365 38.27 15.80 86.05
N SER A 366 39.29 15.31 85.35
CA SER A 366 40.61 15.04 85.93
C SER A 366 41.20 16.28 86.59
N ASN A 367 41.08 17.45 85.96
CA ASN A 367 41.54 18.72 86.53
C ASN A 367 40.74 19.10 87.80
N ILE A 368 39.43 18.88 87.83
CA ILE A 368 38.60 19.13 89.03
C ILE A 368 39.02 18.19 90.17
N VAL A 369 39.22 16.91 89.86
CA VAL A 369 39.62 15.89 90.84
C VAL A 369 41.03 16.16 91.39
N GLU A 370 41.96 16.56 90.53
CA GLU A 370 43.33 16.94 90.92
C GLU A 370 43.32 18.16 91.86
N LYS A 371 42.55 19.21 91.52
CA LYS A 371 42.38 20.38 92.40
C LYS A 371 41.72 20.05 93.74
N ASP A 372 40.75 19.14 93.76
CA ASP A 372 40.14 18.66 95.02
C ASP A 372 41.18 17.89 95.85
N HIS A 373 41.96 17.03 95.21
CA HIS A 373 43.05 16.31 95.87
C HIS A 373 44.09 17.25 96.49
N GLU A 374 44.55 18.25 95.74
CA GLU A 374 45.48 19.27 96.23
C GLU A 374 44.92 19.98 97.47
N LYS A 375 43.65 20.39 97.45
CA LYS A 375 43.00 21.03 98.61
C LYS A 375 42.86 20.09 99.80
N ARG A 376 42.53 18.81 99.58
CA ARG A 376 42.48 17.80 100.66
C ARG A 376 43.87 17.62 101.29
N MET A 377 44.92 17.54 100.46
CA MET A 377 46.29 17.43 100.94
C MET A 377 46.74 18.68 101.71
N GLU A 378 46.42 19.88 101.22
CA GLU A 378 46.70 21.14 101.91
C GLU A 378 45.97 21.21 103.27
N PHE A 379 44.71 20.80 103.30
CA PHE A 379 43.92 20.72 104.53
C PHE A 379 44.55 19.75 105.54
N LEU A 380 44.90 18.54 105.11
CA LEU A 380 45.55 17.52 105.95
C LEU A 380 46.91 18.01 106.45
N GLN A 381 47.70 18.69 105.61
CA GLN A 381 48.99 19.25 106.02
C GLN A 381 48.86 20.33 107.10
N LYS A 382 47.84 21.20 106.99
CA LYS A 382 47.65 22.33 107.93
C LYS A 382 46.95 21.94 109.23
N HIS A 383 46.03 20.98 109.18
CA HIS A 383 45.12 20.70 110.29
C HIS A 383 45.16 19.24 110.75
N GLY A 384 45.72 18.31 109.96
CA GLY A 384 45.67 16.87 110.22
C GLY A 384 46.25 16.46 111.57
N ASP A 385 47.37 17.06 111.98
CA ASP A 385 48.04 16.78 113.26
C ASP A 385 47.19 17.13 114.49
N PHE A 386 46.17 17.99 114.32
CA PHE A 386 45.29 18.47 115.39
C PHE A 386 43.88 17.86 115.35
N ILE A 387 43.59 16.97 114.39
CA ILE A 387 42.30 16.30 114.26
C ILE A 387 42.42 14.87 114.84
N PRO A 388 41.81 14.58 115.99
CA PRO A 388 41.89 13.25 116.58
C PRO A 388 41.12 12.24 115.72
N GLN A 389 41.72 11.06 115.50
CA GLN A 389 41.21 10.02 114.59
C GLN A 389 39.81 9.48 114.96
N ASN A 390 39.31 9.77 116.16
CA ASN A 390 37.99 9.35 116.63
C ASN A 390 36.88 10.39 116.40
N LEU A 391 37.20 11.58 115.84
CA LEU A 391 36.20 12.61 115.56
C LEU A 391 35.36 12.27 114.33
N VAL A 392 35.99 11.74 113.29
CA VAL A 392 35.37 11.31 112.03
C VAL A 392 36.05 10.02 111.59
N ASP A 393 35.31 9.10 110.97
CA ASP A 393 35.88 7.87 110.43
C ASP A 393 37.07 8.18 109.50
N SER A 394 38.17 7.46 109.73
CA SER A 394 39.38 7.47 108.92
C SER A 394 39.11 7.30 107.42
N SER A 395 38.03 6.61 107.06
CA SER A 395 37.58 6.43 105.68
C SER A 395 37.15 7.73 105.01
N VAL A 396 36.69 8.73 105.77
CA VAL A 396 36.26 10.05 105.25
C VAL A 396 37.48 10.96 105.07
N ILE A 397 38.38 10.98 106.06
CA ILE A 397 39.60 11.80 106.07
C ILE A 397 40.59 11.32 105.01
N ASN A 398 40.72 10.01 104.82
CA ASN A 398 41.59 9.38 103.83
C ASN A 398 40.83 8.81 102.63
N SER A 399 39.61 9.28 102.37
CA SER A 399 38.84 8.83 101.20
C SER A 399 39.62 9.16 99.92
N GLY A 400 39.73 8.18 99.03
CA GLY A 400 40.27 8.39 97.69
C GLY A 400 39.47 9.46 96.93
N THR A 401 40.08 10.04 95.90
CA THR A 401 39.37 10.97 95.02
C THR A 401 38.24 10.26 94.27
N PRO A 402 37.14 10.97 93.93
CA PRO A 402 36.09 10.42 93.09
C PRO A 402 36.63 9.83 91.78
N GLN A 403 36.18 8.63 91.41
CA GLN A 403 36.48 8.04 90.10
C GLN A 403 35.24 8.09 89.21
N ILE A 404 35.41 8.57 87.99
CA ILE A 404 34.36 8.63 86.97
C ILE A 404 34.76 7.72 85.82
N SER A 405 33.86 6.78 85.48
CA SER A 405 33.98 5.90 84.32
C SER A 405 32.97 6.32 83.26
N ILE A 406 33.45 6.63 82.06
CA ILE A 406 32.62 6.94 80.89
C ILE A 406 33.03 6.00 79.78
N ASN A 407 32.08 5.21 79.29
CA ASN A 407 32.27 4.31 78.16
C ASN A 407 31.49 4.85 76.97
N PHE A 408 32.13 4.89 75.81
CA PHE A 408 31.49 5.19 74.54
C PHE A 408 31.75 4.06 73.56
N ASP A 409 30.67 3.38 73.21
CA ASP A 409 30.67 2.30 72.25
C ASP A 409 30.58 2.92 70.85
N GLN A 410 31.74 3.13 70.22
CA GLN A 410 31.82 3.67 68.86
C GLN A 410 31.07 2.79 67.87
N GLU A 411 30.31 3.40 66.95
CA GLU A 411 29.71 2.67 65.83
C GLU A 411 30.84 2.01 65.00
N PRO A 412 30.80 0.68 64.77
CA PRO A 412 31.83 -0.01 64.01
C PRO A 412 31.67 0.29 62.52
N LEU A 413 32.47 1.22 62.00
CA LEU A 413 32.45 1.66 60.61
C LEU A 413 33.69 1.17 59.85
N PRO A 414 33.58 0.85 58.55
CA PRO A 414 34.73 0.48 57.73
C PRO A 414 35.68 1.67 57.54
N ALA A 415 36.98 1.39 57.45
CA ALA A 415 37.98 2.43 57.20
C ALA A 415 37.89 2.93 55.75
N ILE A 416 37.68 4.24 55.56
CA ILE A 416 37.61 4.87 54.25
C ILE A 416 38.80 5.81 54.07
N SER A 417 39.52 5.69 52.96
CA SER A 417 40.67 6.55 52.68
C SER A 417 40.24 7.96 52.24
N LYS A 418 41.05 8.97 52.55
CA LYS A 418 40.80 10.36 52.14
C LYS A 418 40.72 10.54 50.62
N GLU A 419 41.45 9.71 49.86
CA GLU A 419 41.45 9.72 48.39
C GLU A 419 40.11 9.28 47.83
N VAL A 420 39.52 8.21 48.41
CA VAL A 420 38.19 7.71 48.05
C VAL A 420 37.09 8.73 48.37
N VAL A 421 37.18 9.41 49.50
CA VAL A 421 36.25 10.50 49.86
C VAL A 421 36.36 11.67 48.89
N GLN A 422 37.58 12.04 48.48
CA GLN A 422 37.77 13.10 47.47
C GLN A 422 37.21 12.69 46.11
N LEU A 423 37.38 11.42 45.71
CA LEU A 423 36.78 10.89 44.49
C LEU A 423 35.24 10.95 44.56
N ALA A 424 34.65 10.50 45.66
CA ALA A 424 33.20 10.57 45.88
C ALA A 424 32.65 12.01 45.79
N LYS A 425 33.37 12.99 46.35
CA LYS A 425 33.02 14.43 46.23
C LYS A 425 33.09 14.94 44.78
N LYS A 426 34.01 14.41 43.97
CA LYS A 426 34.10 14.75 42.53
C LYS A 426 32.97 14.12 41.72
N MET A 427 32.60 12.88 42.03
CA MET A 427 31.56 12.13 41.31
C MET A 427 30.12 12.58 41.64
N GLN A 428 29.93 13.39 42.68
CA GLN A 428 28.65 14.04 43.00
C GLN A 428 28.47 15.44 42.40
N LYS A 429 29.53 16.06 41.87
CA LYS A 429 29.44 17.35 41.14
C LYS A 429 29.18 17.08 39.67
#